data_AF-A0A3B9CY02-F1
#
_entry.id   AF-A0A3B9CY02-F1
#
_cell.length_a   1.000
_cell.length_b   1.000
_cell.length_c   1.000
_cell.angle_alpha   90.00
_cell.angle_beta   90.00
_cell.angle_gamma   90.00
#
_symmetry.space_group_name_H-M   'P 1'
#
loop_
_entity.id
_entity.type
_entity.pdbx_description
1 polymer ?
#
loop_
_entity_poly.entity_id
_entity_poly.type
_entity_poly.pdbx_seq_one_letter_code
_entity_poly.pdbx_strand_id
1 'polypeptide(L)'
;MNPIQQHLIRSRRQFLNTTASGLGLAGLGSMLTQDGLLSAASAADSDVVNPLAPRQPHHDARAKACIFIFMAGAPSHLDLFDPKPILKERHGQPLPKTMLEKVRFAFISKDKALLQGSPFKFHPRG
;
A
#
# COMPACT_ATOMS: atom_id res chain seq x y z
N MET A 1 17.26 55.69 -36.51
CA MET A 1 16.89 54.26 -36.57
C MET A 1 15.44 54.13 -36.10
N ASN A 2 14.54 53.50 -36.86
CA ASN A 2 13.10 53.52 -36.56
C ASN A 2 12.79 52.67 -35.30
N PRO A 3 12.09 53.20 -34.28
CA PRO A 3 11.79 52.48 -33.04
C PRO A 3 10.95 51.21 -33.25
N ILE A 4 10.15 51.15 -34.31
CA ILE A 4 9.37 49.95 -34.68
C ILE A 4 10.30 48.83 -35.15
N GLN A 5 11.39 49.17 -35.85
CA GLN A 5 12.41 48.19 -36.26
C GLN A 5 13.17 47.64 -35.05
N GLN A 6 13.46 48.46 -34.03
CA GLN A 6 14.07 48.00 -32.78
C GLN A 6 13.17 47.02 -32.00
N HIS A 7 11.85 47.22 -32.05
CA HIS A 7 10.87 46.33 -31.44
C HIS A 7 10.81 44.96 -32.14
N LEU A 8 10.93 44.94 -33.47
CA LEU A 8 11.01 43.70 -34.26
C LEU A 8 12.34 42.96 -34.08
N ILE A 9 13.43 43.70 -33.81
CA ILE A 9 14.78 43.16 -33.55
C ILE A 9 14.84 42.37 -32.24
N ARG A 10 13.96 42.64 -31.26
CA ARG A 10 13.69 41.72 -30.15
C ARG A 10 12.82 40.55 -30.63
N SER A 11 13.35 39.83 -31.62
CA SER A 11 12.65 38.81 -32.38
C SER A 11 12.29 37.60 -31.52
N ARG A 12 11.22 36.88 -31.89
CA ARG A 12 10.84 35.59 -31.27
C ARG A 12 12.02 34.64 -31.13
N ARG A 13 12.98 34.68 -32.07
CA ARG A 13 14.21 33.86 -32.04
C ARG A 13 15.12 34.21 -30.87
N GLN A 14 15.32 35.50 -30.59
CA GLN A 14 16.11 35.93 -29.44
C GLN A 14 15.41 35.60 -28.12
N PHE A 15 14.08 35.76 -28.07
CA PHE A 15 13.27 35.33 -26.93
C PHE A 15 13.42 33.83 -26.66
N LEU A 16 13.25 32.98 -27.69
CA LEU A 16 13.38 31.53 -27.55
C LEU A 16 14.81 31.09 -27.21
N ASN A 17 15.84 31.69 -27.82
CA ASN A 17 17.24 31.37 -27.50
C ASN A 17 17.63 31.73 -26.07
N THR A 18 17.11 32.83 -25.52
CA THR A 18 17.44 33.28 -24.16
C THR A 18 16.61 32.56 -23.09
N THR A 19 15.32 32.29 -23.37
CA THR A 19 14.43 31.58 -22.43
C THR A 19 14.67 30.07 -22.36
N ALA A 20 15.11 29.43 -23.46
CA ALA A 20 15.47 28.01 -23.47
C ALA A 20 16.60 27.69 -22.47
N SER A 21 17.54 28.63 -22.27
CA SER A 21 18.60 28.50 -21.28
C SER A 21 18.10 28.64 -19.84
N GLY A 22 16.98 29.36 -19.62
CA GLY A 22 16.43 29.60 -18.29
C GLY A 22 15.72 28.39 -17.68
N LEU A 23 14.92 27.66 -18.48
CA LEU A 23 14.21 26.47 -18.00
C LEU A 23 15.18 25.31 -17.70
N GLY A 24 16.21 25.13 -18.53
CA GLY A 24 17.26 24.15 -18.29
C GLY A 24 18.05 24.44 -17.01
N LEU A 25 18.38 25.72 -16.77
CA LEU A 25 19.05 26.15 -15.54
C LEU A 25 18.17 25.96 -14.30
N ALA A 26 16.86 26.19 -14.41
CA ALA A 26 15.91 25.92 -13.31
C ALA A 26 15.80 24.43 -12.99
N GLY A 27 15.74 23.57 -14.02
CA GLY A 27 15.76 22.11 -13.86
C GLY A 27 17.06 21.62 -13.21
N LEU A 28 18.20 22.07 -13.71
CA LEU A 28 19.51 21.77 -13.13
C LEU A 28 19.63 22.26 -11.69
N GLY A 29 19.15 23.46 -11.38
CA GLY A 29 19.11 24.01 -10.03
C GLY A 29 18.26 23.16 -9.08
N SER A 30 17.12 22.63 -9.55
CA SER A 30 16.28 21.72 -8.78
C SER A 30 17.01 20.40 -8.46
N MET A 31 17.67 19.80 -9.45
CA MET A 31 18.45 18.56 -9.25
C MET A 31 19.63 18.78 -8.31
N LEU A 32 20.42 19.84 -8.50
CA LEU A 32 21.56 20.15 -7.62
C LEU A 32 21.12 20.52 -6.19
N THR A 33 19.91 21.05 -6.01
CA THR A 33 19.32 21.28 -4.67
C THR A 33 18.89 19.96 -4.02
N GLN A 34 18.30 19.04 -4.79
CA GLN A 34 17.97 17.69 -4.31
C GLN A 34 19.22 16.87 -3.94
N ASP A 35 20.29 17.01 -4.71
CA ASP A 35 21.58 16.36 -4.47
C ASP A 35 22.41 17.04 -3.35
N GLY A 36 21.92 18.15 -2.78
CA GLY A 36 22.59 18.89 -1.69
C GLY A 36 23.87 19.62 -2.11
N LEU A 37 24.09 19.80 -3.42
CA LEU A 37 25.28 20.42 -4.00
C LEU A 37 25.19 21.95 -4.08
N LEU A 38 23.98 22.50 -3.97
CA LEU A 38 23.78 23.93 -3.77
C LEU A 38 23.52 24.18 -2.29
N SER A 39 24.28 25.12 -1.70
CA SER A 39 23.92 25.70 -0.41
C SER A 39 22.50 26.23 -0.56
N ALA A 40 21.59 25.78 0.32
CA ALA A 40 20.27 26.34 0.41
C ALA A 40 20.44 27.85 0.60
N ALA A 41 20.27 28.62 -0.47
CA ALA A 41 19.86 30.00 -0.34
C ALA A 41 18.58 29.87 0.46
N SER A 42 18.67 30.22 1.75
CA SER A 42 17.61 30.10 2.73
C SER A 42 16.32 30.37 1.99
N ALA A 43 15.54 29.31 1.78
CA ALA A 43 14.22 29.44 1.24
C ALA A 43 13.56 30.35 2.27
N ALA A 44 13.52 31.64 1.96
CA ALA A 44 12.87 32.62 2.78
C ALA A 44 11.51 32.02 3.06
N ASP A 45 11.18 31.91 4.35
CA ASP A 45 9.91 31.53 4.93
C ASP A 45 8.76 32.02 4.07
N SER A 46 8.46 31.26 3.02
CA SER A 46 7.23 31.35 2.28
C SER A 46 6.49 30.16 2.80
N ASP A 47 5.56 30.46 3.69
CA ASP A 47 4.54 29.59 4.27
C ASP A 47 3.69 28.92 3.17
N VAL A 48 4.31 28.26 2.21
CA VAL A 48 3.66 27.26 1.38
C VAL A 48 3.59 26.03 2.26
N VAL A 49 2.63 26.07 3.19
CA VAL A 49 2.21 24.92 3.97
C VAL A 49 1.74 23.89 2.96
N ASN A 50 2.60 22.95 2.61
CA ASN A 50 2.22 21.80 1.81
C ASN A 50 1.12 21.06 2.59
N PRO A 51 -0.15 21.09 2.15
CA PRO A 51 -1.25 20.53 2.93
C PRO A 51 -1.19 19.00 3.03
N LEU A 52 -0.33 18.37 2.22
CA LEU A 52 -0.06 16.94 2.21
C LEU A 52 1.24 16.58 2.93
N ALA A 53 1.95 17.55 3.51
CA ALA A 53 3.14 17.26 4.29
C ALA A 53 2.76 16.44 5.54
N PRO A 54 3.52 15.38 5.86
CA PRO A 54 3.33 14.64 7.10
C PRO A 54 3.38 15.58 8.30
N ARG A 55 2.34 15.55 9.13
CA ARG A 55 2.31 16.31 10.39
C ARG A 55 3.09 15.57 11.46
N GLN A 56 3.84 16.32 12.26
CA GLN A 56 4.42 15.74 13.47
C GLN A 56 3.28 15.33 14.43
N PRO A 57 3.32 14.11 14.99
CA PRO A 57 2.36 13.69 15.99
C PRO A 57 2.57 14.51 17.29
N HIS A 58 1.51 14.68 18.08
CA HIS A 58 1.62 15.36 19.38
C HIS A 58 2.49 14.60 20.40
N HIS A 59 2.78 13.32 20.14
CA HIS A 59 3.55 12.43 21.00
C HIS A 59 4.45 11.53 20.17
N ASP A 60 5.57 11.11 20.77
CA ASP A 60 6.48 10.16 20.14
C ASP A 60 5.80 8.82 19.82
N ALA A 61 6.12 8.27 18.66
CA ALA A 61 5.60 6.97 18.24
C ALA A 61 6.10 5.86 19.17
N ARG A 62 5.20 5.25 19.95
CA ARG A 62 5.51 4.13 20.84
C ARG A 62 5.37 2.76 20.17
N ALA A 63 4.56 2.66 19.13
CA ALA A 63 4.32 1.42 18.41
C ALA A 63 5.52 1.08 17.52
N LYS A 64 6.06 -0.14 17.65
CA LYS A 64 7.20 -0.62 16.86
C LYS A 64 6.80 -1.34 15.57
N ALA A 65 5.58 -1.88 15.52
CA ALA A 65 5.05 -2.61 14.37
C ALA A 65 3.52 -2.48 14.29
N CYS A 66 2.99 -2.40 13.08
CA CYS A 66 1.56 -2.54 12.79
C CYS A 66 1.37 -3.89 12.07
N ILE A 67 0.84 -4.89 12.78
CA ILE A 67 0.63 -6.23 12.24
C ILE A 67 -0.84 -6.35 11.85
N PHE A 68 -1.11 -6.40 10.54
CA PHE A 68 -2.45 -6.63 10.00
C PHE A 68 -2.56 -8.06 9.47
N ILE A 69 -3.45 -8.86 10.06
CA ILE A 69 -3.70 -10.24 9.63
C ILE A 69 -5.03 -10.28 8.89
N PHE A 70 -4.97 -10.39 7.55
CA PHE A 70 -6.16 -10.57 6.71
C PHE A 70 -6.48 -12.05 6.55
N MET A 71 -7.47 -12.55 7.28
CA MET A 71 -7.94 -13.93 7.18
C MET A 71 -9.17 -13.98 6.26
N ALA A 72 -8.93 -14.16 4.96
CA ALA A 72 -10.02 -14.33 3.99
C ALA A 72 -10.82 -15.59 4.35
N GLY A 73 -12.05 -15.40 4.84
CA GLY A 73 -12.90 -16.48 5.34
C GLY A 73 -12.45 -17.02 6.71
N ALA A 74 -11.99 -16.12 7.60
CA ALA A 74 -11.61 -16.40 8.99
C ALA A 74 -12.36 -17.58 9.62
N PRO A 75 -11.69 -18.39 10.48
CA PRO A 75 -12.32 -19.56 11.07
C PRO A 75 -13.61 -19.16 11.75
N SER A 76 -14.70 -19.87 11.43
CA SER A 76 -16.01 -19.54 11.98
C SER A 76 -15.98 -19.71 13.51
N HIS A 77 -16.89 -19.04 14.23
CA HIS A 77 -17.05 -19.28 15.67
C HIS A 77 -17.28 -20.77 15.98
N LEU A 78 -17.97 -21.48 15.07
CA LEU A 78 -18.17 -22.92 15.14
C LEU A 78 -16.83 -23.67 15.03
N ASP A 79 -15.90 -23.23 14.18
CA ASP A 79 -14.58 -23.86 14.03
C ASP A 79 -13.66 -23.63 15.23
N LEU A 80 -13.85 -22.51 15.95
CA LEU A 80 -12.97 -22.11 17.05
C LEU A 80 -13.41 -22.64 18.42
N PHE A 81 -14.68 -22.46 18.78
CA PHE A 81 -15.13 -22.61 20.18
C PHE A 81 -15.98 -23.85 20.44
N ASP A 82 -16.43 -24.54 19.39
CA ASP A 82 -17.29 -25.71 19.53
C ASP A 82 -16.48 -27.03 19.49
N PRO A 83 -16.44 -27.80 20.59
CA PRO A 83 -15.81 -29.11 20.60
C PRO A 83 -16.56 -30.09 19.68
N LYS A 84 -15.84 -30.71 18.75
CA LYS A 84 -16.40 -31.66 17.77
C LYS A 84 -15.95 -33.10 18.05
N PRO A 85 -16.49 -33.79 19.06
CA PRO A 85 -16.04 -35.14 19.46
C PRO A 85 -16.20 -36.16 18.32
N ILE A 86 -17.33 -36.15 17.62
CA ILE A 86 -17.61 -37.08 16.51
C ILE A 86 -16.64 -36.84 15.33
N LEU A 87 -16.33 -35.58 15.01
CA LEU A 87 -15.40 -35.26 13.94
C LEU A 87 -13.96 -35.70 14.28
N LYS A 88 -13.60 -35.64 15.56
CA LYS A 88 -12.32 -36.15 16.05
C LYS A 88 -12.24 -37.67 15.96
N GLU A 89 -13.31 -38.36 16.34
CA GLU A 89 -13.40 -39.83 16.22
C GLU A 89 -13.28 -40.30 14.76
N ARG A 90 -13.94 -39.59 13.83
CA ARG A 90 -13.95 -39.91 12.40
C ARG A 90 -12.83 -39.25 11.60
N HIS A 91 -11.79 -38.75 12.27
CA HIS A 91 -10.66 -38.10 11.61
C HIS A 91 -10.03 -39.00 10.54
N GLY A 92 -9.82 -38.47 9.34
CA GLY A 92 -9.24 -39.18 8.19
C GLY A 92 -10.22 -40.08 7.42
N GLN A 93 -11.48 -40.21 7.84
CA GLN A 93 -12.49 -40.96 7.09
C GLN A 93 -13.05 -40.15 5.92
N PRO A 94 -13.49 -40.80 4.82
CA PRO A 94 -14.09 -40.09 3.70
C PRO A 94 -15.41 -39.42 4.08
N LEU A 95 -15.72 -38.29 3.43
CA LEU A 95 -17.01 -37.62 3.62
C LEU A 95 -18.18 -38.53 3.18
N PRO A 96 -19.27 -38.62 3.97
CA PRO A 96 -20.52 -39.24 3.56
C PRO A 96 -21.03 -38.72 2.21
N LYS A 97 -21.44 -39.65 1.33
CA LYS A 97 -21.93 -39.32 -0.02
C LYS A 97 -23.08 -38.31 -0.01
N THR A 98 -23.98 -38.44 0.96
CA THR A 98 -25.12 -37.52 1.17
C THR A 98 -24.70 -36.06 1.37
N MET A 99 -23.51 -35.80 1.93
CA MET A 99 -22.97 -34.45 2.08
C MET A 99 -22.22 -33.96 0.85
N LEU A 100 -21.66 -34.86 0.04
CA LEU A 100 -20.92 -34.52 -1.18
C LEU A 100 -21.85 -34.14 -2.34
N GLU A 101 -23.09 -34.64 -2.36
CA GLU A 101 -24.06 -34.38 -3.43
C GLU A 101 -24.43 -32.89 -3.54
N LYS A 102 -24.59 -32.20 -2.40
CA LYS A 102 -25.10 -30.81 -2.36
C LYS A 102 -24.02 -29.73 -2.31
N VAL A 103 -22.73 -30.11 -2.27
CA VAL A 103 -21.63 -29.16 -2.04
C VAL A 103 -20.73 -29.09 -3.27
N ARG A 104 -20.39 -27.86 -3.69
CA ARG A 104 -19.36 -27.57 -4.68
C ARG A 104 -18.12 -27.06 -3.96
N PHE A 105 -17.07 -27.88 -3.90
CA PHE A 105 -15.78 -27.45 -3.37
C PHE A 105 -15.08 -26.52 -4.36
N ALA A 106 -14.43 -25.47 -3.86
CA ALA A 106 -13.73 -24.51 -4.70
C ALA A 106 -12.37 -25.04 -5.20
N PHE A 107 -11.66 -25.83 -4.39
CA PHE A 107 -10.25 -26.20 -4.65
C PHE A 107 -9.93 -27.69 -4.42
N ILE A 108 -10.91 -28.53 -4.06
CA ILE A 108 -10.68 -29.93 -3.65
C ILE A 108 -11.61 -30.86 -4.45
N SER A 109 -11.07 -31.98 -4.94
CA SER A 109 -11.86 -33.02 -5.60
C SER A 109 -12.68 -33.82 -4.58
N LYS A 110 -13.96 -34.11 -4.88
CA LYS A 110 -14.91 -34.75 -3.95
C LYS A 110 -14.45 -36.12 -3.44
N ASP A 111 -13.72 -36.86 -4.27
CA ASP A 111 -13.12 -38.16 -4.00
C ASP A 111 -11.98 -38.13 -2.97
N LYS A 112 -11.34 -36.97 -2.79
CA LYS A 112 -10.21 -36.78 -1.85
C LYS A 112 -10.59 -36.03 -0.58
N ALA A 113 -11.88 -35.70 -0.42
CA ALA A 113 -12.34 -34.96 0.75
C ALA A 113 -12.45 -35.89 1.98
N LEU A 114 -11.58 -35.65 2.97
CA LEU A 114 -11.55 -36.38 4.24
C LEU A 114 -12.08 -35.51 5.38
N LEU A 115 -12.68 -36.15 6.38
CA LEU A 115 -13.11 -35.53 7.62
C LEU A 115 -11.88 -35.13 8.44
N GLN A 116 -11.77 -33.84 8.78
CA GLN A 116 -10.62 -33.31 9.49
C GLN A 116 -10.98 -32.90 10.93
N GLY A 117 -10.71 -33.80 11.88
CA GLY A 117 -10.69 -33.46 13.30
C GLY A 117 -9.57 -32.48 13.65
N SER A 118 -9.80 -31.61 14.64
CA SER A 118 -8.77 -30.70 15.15
C SER A 118 -7.63 -31.48 15.83
N PRO A 119 -6.35 -31.15 15.53
CA PRO A 119 -5.22 -31.76 16.23
C PRO A 119 -5.08 -31.24 17.67
N PHE A 120 -5.73 -30.12 18.00
CA PHE A 120 -5.64 -29.50 19.32
C PHE A 120 -6.69 -30.07 20.28
N LYS A 121 -6.29 -30.28 21.54
CA LYS A 121 -7.23 -30.65 22.61
C LYS A 121 -7.99 -29.40 23.05
N PHE A 122 -9.32 -29.45 22.90
CA PHE A 122 -10.18 -28.38 23.41
C PHE A 122 -10.12 -28.32 24.94
N HIS A 123 -10.00 -27.11 25.47
CA HIS A 123 -10.11 -26.82 26.89
C HIS A 123 -11.06 -25.64 27.05
N PRO A 124 -12.20 -25.78 27.74
CA PRO A 124 -13.09 -24.65 27.99
C PRO A 124 -12.35 -23.59 28.80
N ARG A 125 -12.24 -22.40 28.23
CA ARG A 125 -11.76 -21.17 28.88
C ARG A 125 -12.97 -20.24 28.85
N GLY A 126 -13.53 -19.97 30.02
CA GLY A 126 -14.78 -19.21 30.18
C GLY A 126 -14.72 -17.82 29.56
#